data_AF-A0A6D0INQ3-F1
#
_entry.id   AF-A0A6D0INQ3-F1
#
_cell.length_a   1.000
_cell.length_b   1.000
_cell.length_c   1.000
_cell.angle_alpha   90.00
_cell.angle_beta   90.00
_cell.angle_gamma   90.00
#
_symmetry.space_group_name_H-M   'P 1'
#
loop_
_entity.id
_entity.type
_entity.pdbx_description
1 polymer ?
#
loop_
_entity_poly.entity_id
_entity_poly.type
_entity_poly.pdbx_seq_one_letter_code
_entity_poly.pdbx_strand_id
1 'polypeptide(L)'
;FDARDPNPHVRPVPGYGEKIPVWLLGSSLYSAQLAAQLGLPFAFASHFAPDMLFQALHLYRSNFKPSARLEKPYAMVCINIIAADSNRDAEFLFTSMQQAFVKLRRGETGQLPPPIQNMDQFWSPSEQYGVQQALSMSLVGDKAKVRHGLQSILRETDADEIMVNGQIFDHQ
;
A
#
# COMPACT_ATOMS: atom_id res chain seq x y z
N PHE A 1 -5.11 -9.06 -23.08
CA PHE A 1 -3.73 -8.59 -22.81
C PHE A 1 -2.69 -9.67 -23.05
N ASP A 2 -3.07 -10.94 -23.13
CA ASP A 2 -2.26 -11.98 -23.77
C ASP A 2 -1.94 -11.50 -25.19
N ALA A 3 -0.73 -10.98 -25.39
CA ALA A 3 -0.33 -10.28 -26.61
C ALA A 3 -0.04 -11.29 -27.72
N ARG A 4 -1.07 -12.06 -28.08
CA ARG A 4 -1.13 -12.97 -29.23
C ARG A 4 -1.73 -12.30 -30.46
N ASP A 5 -2.41 -11.17 -30.25
CA ASP A 5 -2.94 -10.34 -31.33
C ASP A 5 -1.78 -9.63 -32.04
N PRO A 6 -1.67 -9.72 -33.38
CA PRO A 6 -0.65 -9.00 -34.15
C PRO A 6 -0.73 -7.47 -34.03
N ASN A 7 -1.85 -6.89 -33.58
CA ASN A 7 -1.97 -5.45 -33.34
C ASN A 7 -2.71 -5.13 -32.03
N PRO A 8 -2.10 -5.38 -30.85
CA PRO A 8 -2.77 -5.17 -29.58
C PRO A 8 -2.84 -3.67 -29.26
N HIS A 9 -3.95 -3.22 -28.66
CA HIS A 9 -4.10 -1.84 -28.18
C HIS A 9 -3.01 -1.41 -27.18
N VAL A 10 -2.42 -2.37 -26.46
CA VAL A 10 -1.28 -2.17 -25.57
C VAL A 10 -0.25 -3.26 -25.84
N ARG A 11 0.97 -2.87 -26.23
CA ARG A 11 2.06 -3.79 -26.54
C ARG A 11 3.07 -3.83 -25.38
N PRO A 12 3.20 -4.93 -24.64
CA PRO A 12 4.24 -5.06 -23.61
C PRO A 12 5.61 -5.22 -24.26
N VAL A 13 6.58 -4.41 -23.83
CA VAL A 13 7.99 -4.49 -24.27
C VAL A 13 8.89 -4.29 -23.02
N PRO A 14 9.69 -5.31 -22.62
CA PRO A 14 9.72 -6.69 -23.11
C PRO A 14 8.46 -7.49 -22.71
N GLY A 15 8.25 -8.68 -23.31
CA GLY A 15 7.17 -9.61 -22.90
C GLY A 15 6.00 -9.78 -23.87
N TYR A 16 6.15 -9.40 -25.14
CA TYR A 16 5.17 -9.74 -26.18
C TYR A 16 5.09 -11.27 -26.37
N GLY A 17 3.88 -11.83 -26.39
CA GLY A 17 3.64 -13.28 -26.46
C GLY A 17 3.70 -14.00 -25.10
N GLU A 18 4.21 -13.36 -24.05
CA GLU A 18 4.29 -13.95 -22.71
C GLU A 18 2.97 -13.86 -21.94
N LYS A 19 2.77 -14.81 -21.02
CA LYS A 19 1.64 -14.79 -20.08
C LYS A 19 2.00 -13.96 -18.85
N ILE A 20 1.96 -12.64 -18.99
CA ILE A 20 2.24 -11.72 -17.88
C ILE A 20 1.04 -11.70 -16.92
N PRO A 21 1.25 -11.94 -15.60
CA PRO A 21 0.19 -11.80 -14.61
C PRO A 21 -0.34 -10.37 -14.57
N VAL A 22 -1.65 -10.22 -14.70
CA VAL A 22 -2.32 -8.90 -14.64
C VAL A 22 -2.89 -8.71 -13.25
N TRP A 23 -2.51 -7.61 -12.61
CA TRP A 23 -2.99 -7.22 -11.29
C TRP A 23 -3.82 -5.96 -11.38
N LEU A 24 -4.87 -5.89 -10.57
CA LEU A 24 -5.62 -4.65 -10.37
C LEU A 24 -5.18 -4.03 -9.05
N LEU A 25 -4.46 -2.91 -9.12
CA LEU A 25 -4.15 -2.09 -7.95
C LEU A 25 -5.23 -1.03 -7.80
N GLY A 26 -5.74 -0.85 -6.57
CA GLY A 26 -6.81 0.09 -6.32
C GLY A 26 -6.87 0.59 -4.87
N SER A 27 -7.54 1.73 -4.70
CA SER A 27 -7.74 2.41 -3.41
C SER A 27 -9.22 2.73 -3.16
N SER A 28 -10.14 2.07 -3.86
CA SER A 28 -11.58 2.31 -3.76
C SER A 28 -12.40 1.01 -3.75
N LEU A 29 -13.62 1.07 -3.22
CA LEU A 29 -14.54 -0.07 -3.25
C LEU A 29 -14.90 -0.48 -4.70
N TYR A 30 -14.95 0.48 -5.63
CA TYR A 30 -15.18 0.21 -7.04
C TYR A 30 -14.06 -0.64 -7.64
N SER A 31 -12.80 -0.33 -7.33
CA SER A 31 -11.66 -1.12 -7.81
C SER A 31 -11.71 -2.58 -7.31
N ALA A 32 -12.15 -2.79 -6.06
CA ALA A 32 -12.35 -4.13 -5.50
C ALA A 32 -13.47 -4.90 -6.23
N GLN A 33 -14.60 -4.24 -6.50
CA GLN A 33 -15.70 -4.86 -7.26
C GLN A 33 -15.28 -5.20 -8.70
N LEU A 34 -14.54 -4.30 -9.36
CA LEU A 34 -14.04 -4.52 -10.71
C LEU A 34 -13.07 -5.70 -10.76
N ALA A 35 -12.13 -5.79 -9.82
CA ALA A 35 -11.19 -6.91 -9.73
C ALA A 35 -11.92 -8.25 -9.50
N ALA A 36 -12.96 -8.24 -8.67
CA ALA A 36 -13.79 -9.40 -8.40
C ALA A 36 -14.57 -9.87 -9.64
N GLN A 37 -15.18 -8.92 -10.37
CA GLN A 37 -15.95 -9.23 -11.57
C GLN A 37 -15.08 -9.74 -12.73
N LEU A 38 -13.86 -9.21 -12.86
CA LEU A 38 -12.89 -9.65 -13.87
C LEU A 38 -12.10 -10.91 -13.47
N GLY A 39 -12.25 -11.36 -12.22
CA GLY A 39 -11.51 -12.50 -11.68
C GLY A 39 -10.00 -12.30 -11.72
N LEU A 40 -9.53 -11.13 -11.28
CA LEU A 40 -8.12 -10.75 -11.26
C LEU A 40 -7.56 -10.73 -9.83
N PRO A 41 -6.25 -10.97 -9.64
CA PRO A 41 -5.55 -10.63 -8.40
C PRO A 41 -5.74 -9.15 -8.06
N PHE A 42 -5.99 -8.86 -6.79
CA PHE A 42 -6.29 -7.51 -6.31
C PHE A 42 -5.27 -7.04 -5.28
N ALA A 43 -4.71 -5.85 -5.45
CA ALA A 43 -3.84 -5.21 -4.48
C ALA A 43 -4.47 -3.91 -3.97
N PHE A 44 -4.76 -3.86 -2.67
CA PHE A 44 -5.40 -2.70 -2.06
C PHE A 44 -4.38 -1.76 -1.42
N ALA A 45 -4.39 -0.49 -1.83
CA ALA A 45 -3.51 0.54 -1.32
C ALA A 45 -3.98 1.09 0.05
N SER A 46 -3.90 0.27 1.10
CA SER A 46 -4.35 0.64 2.46
C SER A 46 -3.62 1.82 3.08
N HIS A 47 -2.38 2.10 2.65
CA HIS A 47 -1.65 3.29 3.07
C HIS A 47 -2.26 4.62 2.58
N PHE A 48 -3.21 4.58 1.63
CA PHE A 48 -3.96 5.75 1.19
C PHE A 48 -5.40 5.79 1.71
N ALA A 49 -6.03 4.63 1.89
CA ALA A 49 -7.43 4.51 2.28
C ALA A 49 -7.64 3.43 3.36
N PRO A 50 -7.08 3.62 4.57
CA PRO A 50 -7.06 2.60 5.61
C PRO A 50 -8.48 2.15 6.02
N ASP A 51 -9.41 3.10 6.13
CA ASP A 51 -10.80 2.87 6.54
C ASP A 51 -11.57 1.95 5.59
N MET A 52 -11.16 1.88 4.32
CA MET A 52 -11.84 1.08 3.30
C MET A 52 -11.24 -0.31 3.11
N LEU A 53 -10.10 -0.63 3.76
CA LEU A 53 -9.36 -1.87 3.53
C LEU A 53 -10.22 -3.12 3.73
N PHE A 54 -10.81 -3.27 4.92
CA PHE A 54 -11.59 -4.47 5.25
C PHE A 54 -12.83 -4.61 4.36
N GLN A 55 -13.51 -3.50 4.10
CA GLN A 55 -14.68 -3.48 3.23
C GLN A 55 -14.32 -3.83 1.78
N ALA A 56 -13.19 -3.32 1.27
CA ALA A 56 -12.70 -3.61 -0.07
C ALA A 56 -12.34 -5.09 -0.22
N LEU A 57 -11.61 -5.67 0.76
CA LEU A 57 -11.26 -7.09 0.75
C LEU A 57 -12.49 -7.98 0.85
N HIS A 58 -13.44 -7.63 1.72
CA HIS A 58 -14.71 -8.35 1.83
C HIS A 58 -15.48 -8.31 0.52
N LEU A 59 -15.65 -7.13 -0.09
CA LEU A 59 -16.33 -6.99 -1.38
C LEU A 59 -15.64 -7.76 -2.50
N TYR A 60 -14.29 -7.74 -2.52
CA TYR A 60 -13.50 -8.47 -3.50
C TYR A 60 -13.76 -9.98 -3.40
N ARG A 61 -13.63 -10.54 -2.20
CA ARG A 61 -13.81 -11.99 -1.96
C ARG A 61 -15.26 -12.44 -2.16
N SER A 62 -16.23 -11.69 -1.64
CA SER A 62 -17.65 -12.05 -1.71
C SER A 62 -18.22 -12.00 -3.14
N ASN A 63 -17.67 -11.16 -4.01
CA ASN A 63 -18.15 -11.00 -5.40
C ASN A 63 -17.21 -11.64 -6.43
N PHE A 64 -16.19 -12.37 -5.99
CA PHE A 64 -15.17 -12.91 -6.88
C PHE A 64 -15.76 -13.91 -7.88
N LYS A 65 -15.48 -13.69 -9.16
CA LYS A 65 -15.83 -14.61 -10.23
C LYS A 65 -14.55 -15.23 -10.78
N PRO A 66 -14.37 -16.56 -10.70
CA PRO A 66 -13.23 -17.23 -11.30
C PRO A 66 -13.09 -16.87 -12.79
N SER A 67 -11.84 -16.69 -13.22
CA SER A 67 -11.49 -16.40 -14.60
C SER A 67 -10.46 -17.39 -15.13
N ALA A 68 -10.18 -17.35 -16.43
CA ALA A 68 -9.10 -18.13 -17.02
C ALA A 68 -7.70 -17.81 -16.44
N ARG A 69 -7.56 -16.72 -15.66
CA ARG A 69 -6.30 -16.31 -15.02
C ARG A 69 -6.23 -16.68 -13.55
N LEU A 70 -7.36 -16.84 -12.86
CA LEU A 70 -7.38 -17.00 -11.42
C LEU A 70 -8.63 -17.76 -10.96
N GLU A 71 -8.41 -18.89 -10.28
CA GLU A 71 -9.49 -19.81 -9.84
C GLU A 71 -10.12 -19.40 -8.49
N LYS A 72 -9.34 -18.74 -7.62
CA LYS A 72 -9.73 -18.34 -6.26
C LYS A 72 -9.29 -16.90 -6.01
N PRO A 73 -10.01 -16.12 -5.19
CA PRO A 73 -9.63 -14.75 -4.89
C PRO A 73 -8.19 -14.71 -4.36
N TYR A 74 -7.40 -13.77 -4.86
CA TYR A 74 -6.02 -13.55 -4.47
C TYR A 74 -5.82 -12.07 -4.14
N ALA A 75 -5.60 -11.78 -2.87
CA ALA A 75 -5.57 -10.43 -2.35
C ALA A 75 -4.21 -10.06 -1.75
N MET A 76 -3.73 -8.88 -2.10
CA MET A 76 -2.53 -8.27 -1.57
C MET A 76 -2.88 -6.96 -0.86
N VAL A 77 -2.21 -6.69 0.26
CA VAL A 77 -2.42 -5.47 1.04
C VAL A 77 -1.14 -4.63 1.03
N CYS A 78 -1.25 -3.36 0.63
CA CYS A 78 -0.10 -2.46 0.56
C CYS A 78 -0.01 -1.57 1.81
N ILE A 79 1.00 -1.78 2.64
CA ILE A 79 1.20 -1.06 3.91
C ILE A 79 2.52 -0.30 3.91
N ASN A 80 2.61 0.73 4.74
CA ASN A 80 3.88 1.39 5.00
C ASN A 80 4.62 0.64 6.11
N ILE A 81 5.92 0.43 5.98
CA ILE A 81 6.75 -0.11 7.06
C ILE A 81 8.00 0.75 7.20
N ILE A 82 8.28 1.15 8.44
CA ILE A 82 9.56 1.75 8.85
C ILE A 82 10.10 0.90 10.00
N ALA A 83 11.17 0.16 9.71
CA ALA A 83 11.82 -0.71 10.68
C ALA A 83 13.22 -0.17 11.02
N ALA A 84 13.58 -0.20 12.30
CA ALA A 84 14.93 0.13 12.78
C ALA A 84 15.35 -0.78 13.94
N ASP A 85 16.56 -0.62 14.45
CA ASP A 85 17.06 -1.39 15.59
C ASP A 85 16.32 -1.08 16.89
N SER A 86 15.75 0.12 17.01
CA SER A 86 14.93 0.53 18.14
C SER A 86 13.65 1.22 17.69
N ASN A 87 12.61 1.18 18.55
CA ASN A 87 11.36 1.90 18.28
C ASN A 87 11.59 3.42 18.13
N ARG A 88 12.51 3.98 18.91
CA ARG A 88 12.84 5.41 18.84
C ARG A 88 13.43 5.78 17.49
N ASP A 89 14.34 4.95 16.97
CA ASP A 89 14.99 5.23 15.69
C ASP A 89 14.01 5.03 14.52
N ALA A 90 13.10 4.05 14.62
CA ALA A 90 12.03 3.87 13.63
C ALA A 90 11.07 5.07 13.61
N GLU A 91 10.68 5.59 14.78
CA GLU A 91 9.85 6.79 14.90
C GLU A 91 10.55 8.02 14.34
N PHE A 92 11.85 8.17 14.61
CA PHE A 92 12.66 9.23 14.03
C PHE A 92 12.68 9.15 12.49
N LEU A 93 12.96 7.98 11.91
CA LEU A 93 12.94 7.77 10.46
C LEU A 93 11.55 8.01 9.85
N PHE A 94 10.49 7.67 10.58
CA PHE A 94 9.11 7.86 10.14
C PHE A 94 8.73 9.35 9.98
N THR A 95 9.42 10.26 10.68
CA THR A 95 9.18 11.71 10.53
C THR A 95 9.42 12.22 9.11
N SER A 96 10.27 11.57 8.30
CA SER A 96 10.44 11.90 6.88
C SER A 96 9.14 11.73 6.09
N MET A 97 8.46 10.59 6.28
CA MET A 97 7.17 10.30 5.63
C MET A 97 6.08 11.25 6.12
N GLN A 98 6.05 11.55 7.43
CA GLN A 98 5.09 12.48 8.01
C GLN A 98 5.26 13.90 7.44
N GLN A 99 6.50 14.39 7.35
CA GLN A 99 6.80 15.68 6.73
C GLN A 99 6.39 15.71 5.26
N ALA A 100 6.67 14.66 4.49
CA ALA A 100 6.27 14.57 3.09
C ALA A 100 4.74 14.66 2.93
N PHE A 101 3.99 14.03 3.83
CA PHE A 101 2.53 14.06 3.79
C PHE A 101 1.96 15.45 4.16
N VAL A 102 2.54 16.12 5.16
CA VAL A 102 2.20 17.52 5.49
C VAL A 102 2.48 18.44 4.31
N LYS A 103 3.68 18.35 3.73
CA LYS A 103 4.08 19.15 2.56
C LYS A 103 3.17 18.91 1.36
N LEU A 104 2.81 17.66 1.08
CA LEU A 104 1.84 17.30 0.04
C LEU A 104 0.50 18.01 0.25
N ARG A 105 -0.02 18.04 1.49
CA ARG A 105 -1.27 18.75 1.82
C ARG A 105 -1.16 20.27 1.70
N ARG A 106 0.03 20.82 1.91
CA ARG A 106 0.34 22.24 1.69
C ARG A 106 0.54 22.59 0.21
N GLY A 107 0.56 21.59 -0.69
CA GLY A 107 0.87 21.79 -2.11
C GLY A 107 2.37 21.92 -2.41
N GLU A 108 3.23 21.63 -1.44
CA GLU A 108 4.69 21.72 -1.54
C GLU A 108 5.29 20.35 -1.89
N THR A 109 5.11 19.89 -3.13
CA THR A 109 5.69 18.60 -3.55
C THR A 109 7.20 18.70 -3.75
N GLY A 110 7.95 17.73 -3.24
CA GLY A 110 9.41 17.70 -3.38
C GLY A 110 10.01 16.35 -2.99
N GLN A 111 11.34 16.32 -2.87
CA GLN A 111 12.05 15.14 -2.38
C GLN A 111 11.66 14.82 -0.93
N LEU A 112 11.78 13.54 -0.56
CA LEU A 112 11.60 13.10 0.82
C LEU A 112 12.55 13.89 1.73
N PRO A 113 12.07 14.59 2.76
CA PRO A 113 12.93 15.39 3.61
C PRO A 113 13.69 14.50 4.62
N PRO A 114 14.83 14.98 5.15
CA PRO A 114 15.53 14.30 6.23
C PRO A 114 14.64 14.20 7.48
N PRO A 115 14.82 13.15 8.30
CA PRO A 115 14.07 12.98 9.53
C PRO A 115 14.41 14.10 10.54
N ILE A 116 13.43 14.52 11.33
CA ILE A 116 13.57 15.58 12.34
C ILE A 116 13.25 15.03 13.73
N GLN A 117 13.84 15.64 14.77
CA GLN A 117 13.63 15.17 16.15
C GLN A 117 12.29 15.56 16.74
N ASN A 118 11.64 16.61 16.22
CA ASN A 118 10.40 17.14 16.79
C ASN A 118 9.41 17.56 15.69
N MET A 119 8.41 16.72 15.45
CA MET A 119 7.32 17.02 14.50
C MET A 119 6.34 18.07 15.02
N ASP A 120 6.22 18.26 16.33
CA ASP A 120 5.28 19.23 16.93
C ASP A 120 5.66 20.68 16.64
N GLN A 121 6.91 20.92 16.24
CA GLN A 121 7.36 22.23 15.75
C GLN A 121 7.12 22.42 14.25
N PHE A 122 6.77 21.35 13.52
CA PHE A 122 6.63 21.35 12.06
C PHE A 122 5.16 21.38 11.61
N TRP A 123 4.30 20.60 12.25
CA TRP A 123 2.87 20.54 11.95
C TRP A 123 2.01 21.35 12.92
N SER A 124 0.84 21.76 12.46
CA SER A 124 -0.25 22.21 13.33
C SER A 124 -1.04 21.00 13.88
N PRO A 125 -1.82 21.15 14.97
CA PRO A 125 -2.63 20.05 15.51
C PRO A 125 -3.62 19.44 14.49
N SER A 126 -4.15 20.24 13.56
CA SER A 126 -5.05 19.75 12.51
C SER A 126 -4.30 18.92 11.46
N GLU A 127 -3.09 19.33 11.08
CA GLU A 127 -2.23 18.57 10.18
C GLU A 127 -1.77 17.26 10.82
N GLN A 128 -1.39 17.30 12.10
CA GLN A 128 -1.04 16.12 12.87
C GLN A 128 -2.17 15.08 12.84
N TYR A 129 -3.39 15.46 13.19
CA TYR A 129 -4.55 14.57 13.17
C TYR A 129 -4.75 13.95 11.78
N GLY A 130 -4.67 14.77 10.74
CA GLY A 130 -4.84 14.33 9.37
C GLY A 130 -3.74 13.38 8.88
N VAL A 131 -2.49 13.59 9.28
CA VAL A 131 -1.35 12.70 8.98
C VAL A 131 -1.50 11.38 9.73
N GLN A 132 -1.85 11.43 11.02
CA GLN A 132 -2.06 10.23 11.83
C GLN A 132 -3.18 9.35 11.28
N GLN A 133 -4.28 9.95 10.82
CA GLN A 133 -5.36 9.20 10.19
C GLN A 133 -4.92 8.56 8.87
N ALA A 134 -4.24 9.31 7.99
CA ALA A 134 -3.81 8.79 6.70
C ALA A 134 -2.74 7.70 6.82
N LEU A 135 -1.80 7.86 7.76
CA LEU A 135 -0.71 6.92 7.99
C LEU A 135 -1.04 5.86 9.06
N SER A 136 -2.31 5.71 9.44
CA SER A 136 -2.76 4.75 10.47
C SER A 136 -2.40 3.31 10.14
N MET A 137 -2.32 2.95 8.86
CA MET A 137 -1.87 1.64 8.37
C MET A 137 -0.35 1.57 8.12
N SER A 138 0.44 2.28 8.92
CA SER A 138 1.90 2.23 8.90
C SER A 138 2.44 1.43 10.09
N LEU A 139 3.29 0.44 9.83
CA LEU A 139 4.01 -0.29 10.88
C LEU A 139 5.35 0.38 11.14
N VAL A 140 5.49 1.00 12.31
CA VAL A 140 6.70 1.71 12.72
C VAL A 140 7.24 1.12 14.01
N GLY A 141 8.46 0.59 13.97
CA GLY A 141 9.10 0.06 15.16
C GLY A 141 10.31 -0.83 14.94
N ASP A 142 10.70 -1.52 16.01
CA ASP A 142 11.74 -2.53 15.97
C ASP A 142 11.28 -3.83 15.26
N LYS A 143 12.24 -4.74 15.07
CA LYS A 143 12.01 -6.05 14.44
C LYS A 143 10.87 -6.84 15.09
N ALA A 144 10.70 -6.78 16.41
CA ALA A 144 9.66 -7.52 17.11
C ALA A 144 8.29 -6.89 16.84
N LYS A 145 8.18 -5.57 16.96
CA LYS A 145 6.95 -4.81 16.71
C LYS A 145 6.49 -4.96 15.27
N VAL A 146 7.39 -4.84 14.29
CA VAL A 146 7.05 -5.03 12.87
C VAL A 146 6.61 -6.46 12.58
N ARG A 147 7.29 -7.47 13.15
CA ARG A 147 6.87 -8.88 13.00
C ARG A 147 5.47 -9.12 13.54
N HIS A 148 5.19 -8.64 14.75
CA HIS A 148 3.86 -8.79 15.34
C HIS A 148 2.79 -8.04 14.54
N GLY A 149 3.09 -6.82 14.09
CA GLY A 149 2.19 -6.03 13.25
C GLY A 149 1.86 -6.73 11.92
N LEU A 150 2.87 -7.26 11.22
CA LEU A 150 2.67 -8.02 9.99
C LEU A 150 1.79 -9.24 10.20
N GLN A 151 2.02 -9.99 11.28
CA GLN A 151 1.18 -11.15 11.62
C GLN A 151 -0.25 -10.75 11.94
N SER A 152 -0.47 -9.64 12.64
CA SER A 152 -1.83 -9.13 12.90
C SER A 152 -2.51 -8.72 11.61
N ILE A 153 -1.84 -7.98 10.72
CA ILE A 153 -2.41 -7.57 9.42
C ILE A 153 -2.79 -8.81 8.61
N LEU A 154 -1.92 -9.80 8.49
CA LEU A 154 -2.25 -11.04 7.77
C LEU A 154 -3.48 -11.75 8.38
N ARG A 155 -3.55 -11.87 9.72
CA ARG A 155 -4.68 -12.52 10.40
C ARG A 155 -5.99 -11.75 10.25
N GLU A 156 -5.94 -10.43 10.32
CA GLU A 156 -7.15 -9.60 10.28
C GLU A 156 -7.66 -9.42 8.86
N THR A 157 -6.75 -9.39 7.89
CA THR A 157 -7.09 -9.13 6.48
C THR A 157 -7.26 -10.42 5.67
N ASP A 158 -6.76 -11.57 6.14
CA ASP A 158 -6.63 -12.82 5.37
C ASP A 158 -5.93 -12.61 4.01
N ALA A 159 -5.02 -11.63 3.92
CA ALA A 159 -4.30 -11.34 2.69
C ALA A 159 -3.32 -12.46 2.34
N ASP A 160 -3.20 -12.77 1.06
CA ASP A 160 -2.25 -13.76 0.53
C ASP A 160 -0.82 -13.19 0.51
N GLU A 161 -0.69 -11.88 0.22
CA GLU A 161 0.59 -11.18 0.16
C GLU A 161 0.52 -9.78 0.78
N ILE A 162 1.69 -9.27 1.18
CA ILE A 162 1.87 -7.89 1.64
C ILE A 162 2.87 -7.19 0.72
N MET A 163 2.46 -6.05 0.18
CA MET A 163 3.36 -5.12 -0.51
C MET A 163 3.80 -4.03 0.46
N VAL A 164 5.11 -3.87 0.59
CA VAL A 164 5.70 -2.93 1.53
C VAL A 164 6.13 -1.65 0.82
N ASN A 165 5.71 -0.52 1.36
CA ASN A 165 6.24 0.80 0.99
C ASN A 165 7.09 1.35 2.15
N GLY A 166 8.36 1.62 1.88
CA GLY A 166 9.31 2.15 2.86
C GLY A 166 9.93 3.45 2.34
N GLN A 167 9.31 4.58 2.66
CA GLN A 167 9.89 5.89 2.33
C GLN A 167 10.93 6.28 3.37
N ILE A 168 12.16 5.82 3.16
CA ILE A 168 13.31 6.10 4.03
C ILE A 168 14.22 7.10 3.30
N PHE A 169 14.61 8.18 3.99
CA PHE A 169 15.44 9.23 3.42
C PHE A 169 16.86 8.75 3.13
N ASP A 170 17.48 8.10 4.11
CA ASP A 170 18.82 7.55 4.00
C ASP A 170 18.77 6.08 3.56
N HIS A 171 19.73 5.69 2.72
CA HIS A 171 19.85 4.33 2.18
C HIS A 171 20.94 3.53 2.91
N GLN A 172 21.65 4.15 3.85
CA GLN A 172 22.68 3.51 4.67
C GLN A 172 22.12 2.68 5.81
#